data_AF-A0A6G3XLW3-F1
#
_entry.id   AF-A0A6G3XLW3-F1
#
_cell.length_a   1.000
_cell.length_b   1.000
_cell.length_c   1.000
_cell.angle_alpha   90.00
_cell.angle_beta   90.00
_cell.angle_gamma   90.00
#
_symmetry.space_group_name_H-M   'P 1'
#
loop_
_entity.id
_entity.type
_entity.pdbx_description
1 polymer ?
#
loop_
_entity_poly.entity_id
_entity_poly.type
_entity_poly.pdbx_seq_one_letter_code
_entity_poly.pdbx_strand_id
1 'polypeptide(L)'
;GPLNSGVAQSMQKPLNDAKLTQVSPANTGTELTQGNAWKTGDKKRPFASYFRTATTDQIQGAFAAKYLFETAKIKDVYLIDDQKPYGAGLAAS
;
A
#
# COMPACT_ATOMS: atom_id res chain seq x y z
N GLY A 1 5.72 -8.79 13.48
CA GLY A 1 6.49 -7.74 12.77
C GLY A 1 5.85 -6.39 12.99
N PRO A 2 6.36 -5.33 12.33
CA PRO A 2 6.02 -3.94 12.65
C PRO A 2 4.59 -3.58 12.28
N LEU A 3 3.94 -2.75 13.10
CA LEU A 3 2.58 -2.26 12.85
C LEU A 3 2.54 -1.05 11.91
N ASN A 4 3.64 -0.31 11.82
CA ASN A 4 3.75 0.89 10.98
C ASN A 4 4.52 0.61 9.67
N SER A 5 3.98 1.04 8.53
CA SER A 5 4.55 0.80 7.20
C SER A 5 5.94 1.44 7.02
N GLY A 6 6.17 2.64 7.56
CA GLY A 6 7.48 3.31 7.47
C GLY A 6 8.55 2.59 8.29
N VAL A 7 8.18 2.08 9.46
CA VAL A 7 9.07 1.22 10.26
C VAL A 7 9.40 -0.05 9.47
N ALA A 8 8.39 -0.67 8.85
CA ALA A 8 8.59 -1.86 8.03
C ALA A 8 9.58 -1.62 6.89
N GLN A 9 9.43 -0.51 6.16
CA GLN A 9 10.29 -0.12 5.06
C GLN A 9 11.77 -0.04 5.47
N SER A 10 12.04 0.54 6.64
CA SER A 10 13.41 0.62 7.18
C SER A 10 13.99 -0.74 7.61
N MET A 11 13.12 -1.67 8.04
CA MET A 11 13.51 -3.01 8.51
C MET A 11 13.71 -4.03 7.38
N GLN A 12 13.06 -3.85 6.21
CA GLN A 12 13.06 -4.86 5.15
C GLN A 12 14.46 -5.22 4.66
N LYS A 13 15.31 -4.23 4.41
CA LYS A 13 16.68 -4.46 3.93
C LYS A 13 17.54 -5.22 4.95
N PRO A 14 17.75 -4.73 6.20
CA PRO A 14 18.59 -5.44 7.16
C PRO A 14 18.09 -6.85 7.49
N LEU A 15 16.78 -7.07 7.55
CA LEU A 15 16.24 -8.43 7.77
C LEU A 15 16.41 -9.33 6.54
N ASN A 16 16.23 -8.82 5.33
CA ASN A 16 16.53 -9.57 4.10
C ASN A 16 18.02 -9.95 4.00
N ASP A 17 18.92 -9.00 4.28
CA ASP A 17 20.37 -9.23 4.26
C ASP A 17 20.78 -10.28 5.30
N ALA A 18 20.12 -10.28 6.46
CA ALA A 18 20.27 -11.30 7.50
C ALA A 18 19.53 -12.62 7.22
N LYS A 19 18.85 -12.75 6.07
CA LYS A 19 18.01 -13.90 5.70
C LYS A 19 16.90 -14.21 6.73
N LEU A 20 16.37 -13.17 7.38
CA LEU A 20 15.29 -13.24 8.34
C LEU A 20 13.96 -12.81 7.71
N THR A 21 12.92 -13.60 7.96
CA THR A 21 11.57 -13.31 7.50
C THR A 21 10.92 -12.23 8.35
N GLN A 22 10.40 -11.18 7.70
CA GLN A 22 9.61 -10.13 8.33
C GLN A 22 8.14 -10.28 7.96
N VAL A 23 7.27 -10.49 8.95
CA VAL A 23 5.82 -10.59 8.73
C VAL A 23 5.09 -9.48 9.50
N SER A 24 4.32 -8.65 8.81
CA SER A 24 3.48 -7.61 9.43
C SER A 24 1.99 -7.97 9.42
N PRO A 25 1.26 -7.76 10.52
CA PRO A 25 -0.19 -7.93 10.55
C PRO A 25 -0.97 -6.71 10.04
N ALA A 26 -0.33 -5.53 9.86
CA ALA A 26 -1.05 -4.25 9.72
C ALA A 26 -0.54 -3.31 8.61
N ASN A 27 0.61 -3.58 7.98
CA ASN A 27 1.15 -2.63 6.99
C ASN A 27 0.40 -2.65 5.66
N THR A 28 -0.10 -1.50 5.24
CA THR A 28 -0.90 -1.32 4.01
C THR A 28 -0.13 -0.70 2.85
N GLY A 29 1.06 -0.11 3.09
CA GLY A 29 1.86 0.57 2.06
C GLY A 29 2.13 -0.34 0.85
N THR A 30 1.74 0.10 -0.34
CA THR A 30 1.77 -0.71 -1.57
C THR A 30 3.21 -1.01 -2.01
N GLU A 31 4.11 -0.06 -1.82
CA GLU A 31 5.53 -0.12 -2.15
C GLU A 31 6.28 -1.26 -1.45
N LEU A 32 5.84 -1.66 -0.24
CA LEU A 32 6.47 -2.73 0.54
C LEU A 32 6.46 -4.08 -0.19
N THR A 33 5.50 -4.32 -1.10
CA THR A 33 5.42 -5.56 -1.89
C THR A 33 5.48 -5.34 -3.40
N GLN A 34 5.19 -4.13 -3.88
CA GLN A 34 5.13 -3.81 -5.31
C GLN A 34 6.28 -2.89 -5.78
N GLY A 35 7.12 -2.39 -4.87
CA GLY A 35 8.26 -1.52 -5.19
C GLY A 35 7.85 -0.06 -5.42
N ASN A 36 8.80 0.87 -5.37
CA ASN A 36 8.51 2.31 -5.39
C ASN A 36 7.88 2.80 -6.71
N ALA A 37 8.13 2.10 -7.82
CA ALA A 37 7.59 2.42 -9.14
C ALA A 37 6.19 1.79 -9.40
N TRP A 38 5.54 1.21 -8.38
CA TRP A 38 4.27 0.50 -8.57
C TRP A 38 3.17 1.35 -9.23
N LYS A 39 3.18 2.67 -9.01
CA LYS A 39 2.22 3.62 -9.60
C LYS A 39 2.37 3.78 -11.11
N THR A 40 3.57 3.55 -11.66
CA THR A 40 3.82 3.61 -13.11
C THR A 40 3.57 2.27 -13.81
N GLY A 41 3.06 1.27 -13.08
CA GLY A 41 2.87 -0.09 -13.57
C GLY A 41 4.11 -0.97 -13.46
N ASP A 42 5.28 -0.42 -13.12
CA ASP A 42 6.51 -1.21 -12.88
C ASP A 42 6.48 -1.80 -11.46
N LYS A 43 5.86 -2.99 -11.37
CA LYS A 43 5.68 -3.70 -10.12
C LYS A 43 6.81 -4.70 -9.92
N LYS A 44 7.74 -4.36 -9.03
CA LYS A 44 8.84 -5.23 -8.66
C LYS A 44 8.94 -5.37 -7.15
N ARG A 45 8.84 -6.62 -6.68
CA ARG A 45 8.98 -6.94 -5.26
C ARG A 45 10.41 -6.58 -4.80
N PRO A 46 10.57 -5.69 -3.79
CA PRO A 46 11.90 -5.26 -3.36
C PRO A 46 12.70 -6.34 -2.62
N PHE A 47 12.03 -7.09 -1.74
CA PHE A 47 12.68 -8.07 -0.87
C PHE A 47 11.84 -9.36 -0.79
N ALA A 48 12.49 -10.52 -0.93
CA ALA A 48 11.80 -11.80 -0.87
C ALA A 48 11.29 -12.11 0.55
N SER A 49 12.02 -11.65 1.57
CA SER A 49 11.78 -11.98 2.98
C SER A 49 10.62 -11.24 3.66
N TYR A 50 9.95 -10.31 2.98
CA TYR A 50 8.88 -9.50 3.57
C TYR A 50 7.47 -10.00 3.23
N PHE A 51 6.63 -10.21 4.25
CA PHE A 51 5.25 -10.66 4.10
C PHE A 51 4.29 -9.83 4.95
N ARG A 52 3.01 -9.86 4.58
CA ARG A 52 1.94 -9.20 5.34
C ARG A 52 0.62 -9.96 5.22
N THR A 53 -0.26 -9.74 6.18
CA THR A 53 -1.65 -10.24 6.14
C THR A 53 -2.66 -9.18 5.70
N ALA A 54 -2.36 -7.89 5.93
CA ALA A 54 -3.22 -6.78 5.54
C ALA A 54 -3.21 -6.55 4.00
N THR A 55 -4.34 -6.10 3.45
CA THR A 55 -4.43 -5.70 2.04
C THR A 55 -3.68 -4.39 1.78
N THR A 56 -3.37 -4.11 0.51
CA THR A 56 -2.63 -2.92 0.11
C THR A 56 -3.55 -1.72 -0.05
N ASP A 57 -3.05 -0.51 0.22
CA ASP A 57 -3.80 0.75 0.02
C ASP A 57 -4.37 0.87 -1.40
N GLN A 58 -3.69 0.32 -2.42
CA GLN A 58 -4.15 0.32 -3.82
C GLN A 58 -5.57 -0.25 -4.02
N ILE A 59 -5.98 -1.24 -3.21
CA ILE A 59 -7.24 -1.97 -3.45
C ILE A 59 -8.45 -1.18 -2.94
N GLN A 60 -8.27 -0.38 -1.89
CA GLN A 60 -9.39 0.28 -1.21
C GLN A 60 -10.06 1.35 -2.10
N GLY A 61 -9.26 2.16 -2.81
CA GLY A 61 -9.76 3.22 -3.69
C GLY A 61 -10.60 2.69 -4.85
N ALA A 62 -10.07 1.74 -5.61
CA ALA A 62 -10.77 1.15 -6.75
C ALA A 62 -12.06 0.41 -6.34
N PHE A 63 -12.06 -0.29 -5.20
CA PHE A 63 -13.26 -0.93 -4.68
C PHE A 63 -14.33 0.09 -4.28
N ALA A 64 -13.95 1.14 -3.55
CA ALA A 64 -14.87 2.20 -3.14
C ALA A 64 -15.47 2.93 -4.36
N ALA A 65 -14.65 3.26 -5.37
CA ALA A 65 -15.11 3.89 -6.59
C ALA A 65 -16.12 2.99 -7.36
N LYS A 66 -15.82 1.69 -7.47
CA LYS A 66 -16.73 0.73 -8.11
C LYS A 66 -18.06 0.61 -7.37
N TYR A 67 -18.04 0.51 -6.04
CA TYR A 67 -19.26 0.44 -5.24
C TYR A 67 -20.12 1.71 -5.37
N LEU A 68 -19.48 2.89 -5.30
CA LEU A 68 -20.18 4.17 -5.42
C LEU A 68 -20.87 4.32 -6.79
N PHE A 69 -20.18 3.94 -7.86
CA PHE A 69 -20.72 4.03 -9.22
C PHE A 69 -21.78 2.96 -9.52
N GLU A 70 -21.50 1.69 -9.23
CA GLU A 70 -22.34 0.56 -9.63
C GLU A 70 -23.52 0.35 -8.69
N THR A 71 -23.31 0.47 -7.37
CA THR A 71 -24.32 0.18 -6.35
C THR A 71 -25.02 1.44 -5.87
N ALA A 72 -24.27 2.44 -5.41
CA ALA A 72 -24.85 3.66 -4.84
C ALA A 72 -25.34 4.65 -5.91
N LYS A 73 -24.99 4.44 -7.19
CA LYS A 73 -25.33 5.30 -8.34
C LYS A 73 -24.86 6.75 -8.19
N ILE A 74 -23.85 6.99 -7.36
CA ILE A 74 -23.23 8.30 -7.16
C ILE A 74 -22.22 8.53 -8.29
N LYS A 75 -22.39 9.62 -9.04
CA LYS A 75 -21.57 9.95 -10.21
C LYS A 75 -20.66 11.17 -10.01
N ASP A 76 -21.02 12.04 -9.08
CA ASP A 76 -20.24 13.21 -8.71
C ASP A 76 -19.56 12.97 -7.36
N VAL A 77 -18.24 13.01 -7.33
CA VAL A 77 -17.43 12.78 -6.12
C VAL A 77 -16.36 13.86 -5.99
N TYR A 78 -16.07 14.24 -4.74
CA TYR A 78 -14.97 15.14 -4.41
C TYR A 78 -13.89 14.35 -3.68
N LEU A 79 -12.64 14.60 -4.05
CA LEU A 79 -11.47 14.00 -3.43
C LEU A 79 -10.81 15.03 -2.53
N ILE A 80 -10.79 14.76 -1.23
CA ILE A 80 -10.14 15.62 -0.23
C ILE A 80 -8.87 14.91 0.22
N ASP A 81 -7.72 15.51 -0.10
CA ASP A 81 -6.39 15.03 0.28
C ASP A 81 -5.80 15.97 1.35
N ASP A 82 -5.45 15.42 2.52
CA ASP A 82 -4.82 16.12 3.65
C ASP A 82 -3.31 16.39 3.41
N GLN A 83 -2.79 16.16 2.19
CA GLN A 83 -1.41 16.42 1.75
C GLN A 83 -0.28 15.79 2.57
N LYS A 84 -0.60 14.94 3.55
CA LYS A 84 0.39 14.07 4.19
C LYS A 84 0.83 12.99 3.20
N PRO A 85 2.08 12.49 3.26
CA PRO A 85 2.63 11.53 2.30
C PRO A 85 1.75 10.28 2.06
N TYR A 86 0.89 9.94 3.02
CA TYR A 86 -0.08 8.85 2.95
C TYR A 86 -1.36 9.20 2.17
N GLY A 87 -1.89 10.42 2.29
CA GLY A 87 -3.14 10.86 1.64
C GLY A 87 -3.02 10.97 0.12
N ALA A 88 -1.91 11.56 -0.36
CA ALA A 88 -1.58 11.65 -1.78
C ALA A 88 -1.36 10.27 -2.44
N GLY A 89 -1.07 9.24 -1.63
CA GLY A 89 -0.99 7.85 -2.05
C GLY A 89 -2.35 7.30 -2.49
N LEU A 90 -3.35 7.47 -1.62
CA LEU A 90 -4.71 6.95 -1.78
C LEU A 90 -5.55 7.76 -2.77
N ALA A 91 -5.33 9.07 -2.84
CA ALA A 91 -6.06 10.00 -3.70
C ALA A 91 -5.75 9.80 -5.20
N ALA A 92 -4.51 9.45 -5.53
CA ALA A 92 -4.08 9.24 -6.91
C ALA A 92 -4.17 7.76 -7.37
N SER A 93 -4.81 6.89 -6.59
CA SER A 93 -4.95 5.45 -6.85
C SER A 93 -6.26 5.10 -7.55
#